data_AF-A0A7Z2XI32-F1
#
_entry.id   AF-A0A7Z2XI32-F1
#
_cell.length_a   1.000
_cell.length_b   1.000
_cell.length_c   1.000
_cell.angle_alpha   90.00
_cell.angle_beta   90.00
_cell.angle_gamma   90.00
#
_symmetry.space_group_name_H-M   'P 1'
#
loop_
_entity.id
_entity.type
_entity.pdbx_description
1 polymer ?
#
loop_
_entity_poly.entity_id
_entity_poly.type
_entity_poly.pdbx_seq_one_letter_code
_entity_poly.pdbx_strand_id
1 'polypeptide(L)'
;MAEALQAIFSMVSMAINLFRTFFSPPAKPVVPAAPTPVAPATVTPFPVRPSPIGPSPISPGRTPGKKPNDIWGGFRQGPDGNCVTVSAIKAAMMKFGQKPSDIFKEVKTTGGGYEVVMRDGVEVKFSDAELQVAIRGSQFMGRDQEMLKDAHFLFAASAKRAQMENNDRTAARSFNQAIKTLNDGEYSREGLLRLGLKNHIKPVPLSDLLNGMIGTVERRGHSVAVIEGVEEDYGKRGRKPYQPHTITGLF
;
A
#
# COMPACT_ATOMS: atom_id res chain seq x y z
N MET A 1 -70.84 -15.42 10.99
CA MET A 1 -69.90 -16.53 10.75
C MET A 1 -69.29 -16.45 9.34
N ALA A 2 -68.68 -15.33 8.96
CA ALA A 2 -68.12 -15.14 7.61
C ALA A 2 -66.67 -14.62 7.61
N GLU A 3 -66.16 -14.06 8.71
CA GLU A 3 -64.80 -13.50 8.74
C GLU A 3 -63.71 -14.47 9.21
N ALA A 4 -64.07 -15.60 9.85
CA ALA A 4 -63.09 -16.58 10.34
C ALA A 4 -62.62 -17.59 9.27
N LEU A 5 -63.32 -17.70 8.13
CA LEU A 5 -62.98 -18.64 7.05
C LEU A 5 -62.12 -18.03 5.94
N GLN A 6 -62.00 -16.70 5.89
CA GLN A 6 -61.19 -16.02 4.87
C GLN A 6 -59.71 -15.88 5.28
N ALA A 7 -59.40 -16.01 6.58
CA ALA A 7 -58.03 -15.98 7.09
C ALA A 7 -57.27 -17.31 6.90
N ILE A 8 -57.98 -18.44 6.83
CA ILE A 8 -57.34 -19.77 6.70
C ILE A 8 -56.90 -20.06 5.25
N PHE A 9 -57.60 -19.53 4.24
CA PHE A 9 -57.19 -19.69 2.85
C PHE A 9 -56.05 -18.76 2.41
N SER A 10 -55.70 -17.72 3.17
CA SER A 10 -54.59 -16.83 2.83
C SER A 10 -53.24 -17.32 3.36
N MET A 11 -53.21 -18.07 4.46
CA MET A 11 -51.94 -18.55 5.04
C MET A 11 -51.36 -19.81 4.38
N VAL A 12 -52.17 -20.61 3.67
CA VAL A 12 -51.65 -21.78 2.92
C VAL A 12 -51.01 -21.36 1.59
N SER A 13 -51.47 -20.26 0.97
CA SER A 13 -50.88 -19.75 -0.28
C SER A 13 -49.52 -19.07 -0.07
N MET A 14 -49.25 -18.55 1.14
CA MET A 14 -47.97 -17.93 1.47
C MET A 14 -46.89 -18.97 1.84
N ALA A 15 -47.28 -20.11 2.40
CA ALA A 15 -46.35 -21.19 2.75
C ALA A 15 -45.83 -21.97 1.52
N ILE A 16 -46.63 -22.12 0.45
CA ILE A 16 -46.19 -22.80 -0.77
C ILE A 16 -45.22 -21.93 -1.59
N ASN A 17 -45.37 -20.59 -1.54
CA ASN A 17 -44.45 -19.68 -2.23
C ASN A 17 -43.13 -19.46 -1.47
N LEU A 18 -43.10 -19.60 -0.13
CA LEU A 18 -41.84 -19.54 0.62
C LEU A 18 -40.96 -20.79 0.46
N PHE A 19 -41.50 -21.96 0.13
CA PHE A 19 -40.69 -23.17 -0.05
C PHE A 19 -40.00 -23.26 -1.43
N ARG A 20 -40.46 -22.52 -2.45
CA ARG A 20 -39.81 -22.48 -3.78
C ARG A 20 -38.63 -21.50 -3.85
N THR A 21 -38.53 -20.53 -2.93
CA THR A 21 -37.44 -19.54 -2.93
C THR A 21 -36.18 -20.00 -2.20
N PHE A 22 -36.23 -21.07 -1.40
CA PHE A 22 -35.05 -21.54 -0.62
C PHE A 22 -34.38 -22.83 -1.15
N PHE A 23 -34.98 -23.54 -2.11
CA PHE A 23 -34.40 -24.80 -2.65
C PHE A 23 -34.43 -24.89 -4.19
N SER A 24 -34.28 -23.77 -4.89
CA SER A 24 -33.90 -23.84 -6.31
C SER A 24 -32.39 -24.09 -6.42
N PRO A 25 -31.93 -25.13 -7.14
CA PRO A 25 -30.50 -25.26 -7.44
C PRO A 25 -30.03 -24.02 -8.20
N PRO A 26 -28.81 -23.52 -7.95
CA PRO A 26 -28.30 -22.39 -8.69
C PRO A 26 -28.33 -22.72 -10.18
N ALA A 27 -28.86 -21.79 -10.99
CA ALA A 27 -28.74 -21.90 -12.44
C ALA A 27 -27.26 -22.08 -12.78
N LYS A 28 -26.94 -23.10 -13.59
CA LYS A 28 -25.58 -23.30 -14.09
C LYS A 28 -25.11 -21.98 -14.72
N PRO A 29 -23.88 -21.52 -14.45
CA PRO A 29 -23.35 -20.35 -15.12
C PRO A 29 -23.44 -20.57 -16.63
N VAL A 30 -24.27 -19.77 -17.31
CA VAL A 30 -24.18 -19.66 -18.76
C VAL A 30 -22.88 -18.94 -19.01
N VAL A 31 -21.86 -19.69 -19.39
CA VAL A 31 -20.58 -19.15 -19.87
C VAL A 31 -20.93 -18.26 -21.07
N PRO A 32 -20.71 -16.94 -21.02
CA PRO A 32 -20.84 -16.12 -22.23
C PRO A 32 -19.86 -16.69 -23.26
N ALA A 33 -20.33 -16.90 -24.49
CA ALA A 33 -19.45 -17.26 -25.59
C ALA A 33 -18.26 -16.29 -25.58
N ALA A 34 -17.05 -16.85 -25.61
CA ALA A 34 -15.83 -16.07 -25.59
C ALA A 34 -15.93 -14.96 -26.67
N PRO A 35 -15.64 -13.69 -26.35
CA PRO A 35 -15.56 -12.68 -27.37
C PRO A 35 -14.51 -13.12 -28.39
N THR A 36 -14.85 -13.00 -29.68
CA THR A 36 -13.93 -13.22 -30.79
C THR A 36 -12.61 -12.50 -30.52
N PRO A 37 -11.44 -13.07 -30.86
CA PRO A 37 -10.17 -12.40 -30.68
C PRO A 37 -10.16 -11.12 -31.52
N VAL A 38 -10.37 -9.97 -30.88
CA VAL A 38 -10.11 -8.68 -31.50
C VAL A 38 -8.58 -8.58 -31.58
N ALA A 39 -8.06 -8.48 -32.80
CA ALA A 39 -6.65 -8.30 -33.04
C ALA A 39 -6.10 -7.17 -32.15
N PRO A 40 -4.93 -7.34 -31.51
CA PRO A 40 -4.40 -6.32 -30.62
C PRO A 40 -4.19 -5.03 -31.42
N ALA A 41 -4.90 -3.97 -31.03
CA ALA A 41 -4.61 -2.63 -31.51
C ALA A 41 -3.15 -2.32 -31.18
N THR A 42 -2.36 -1.98 -32.19
CA THR A 42 -0.96 -1.57 -32.04
C THR A 42 -0.92 -0.26 -31.27
N VAL A 43 -0.84 -0.35 -29.95
CA VAL A 43 -0.52 0.79 -29.10
C VAL A 43 0.96 1.07 -29.35
N THR A 44 1.26 2.14 -30.08
CA THR A 44 2.64 2.62 -30.19
C THR A 44 3.08 3.04 -28.79
N PRO A 45 4.10 2.38 -28.19
CA PRO A 45 4.62 2.85 -26.92
C PRO A 45 5.25 4.22 -27.15
N PHE A 46 4.75 5.24 -26.44
CA PHE A 46 5.46 6.50 -26.32
C PHE A 46 6.87 6.19 -25.78
N PRO A 47 7.94 6.71 -26.41
CA PRO A 47 9.29 6.52 -25.91
C PRO A 47 9.48 7.36 -24.64
N VAL A 48 9.08 6.80 -23.50
CA VAL A 48 9.48 7.35 -22.19
C VAL A 48 10.95 6.98 -22.00
N ARG A 49 11.84 7.91 -22.29
CA ARG A 49 13.27 7.78 -22.00
C ARG A 49 13.41 7.63 -20.48
N PRO A 50 13.90 6.50 -19.95
CA PRO A 50 14.17 6.38 -18.53
C PRO A 50 15.26 7.38 -18.16
N SER A 51 14.97 8.31 -17.26
CA SER A 51 16.04 9.05 -16.58
C SER A 51 16.95 8.04 -15.89
N PRO A 52 18.27 8.07 -16.09
CA PRO A 52 19.18 7.15 -15.43
C PRO A 52 19.10 7.35 -13.92
N ILE A 53 18.50 6.40 -13.20
CA ILE A 53 18.65 6.27 -11.75
C ILE A 53 20.03 5.66 -11.56
N GLY A 54 21.07 6.49 -11.64
CA GLY A 54 22.44 6.05 -11.41
C GLY A 54 22.65 5.61 -9.96
N PRO A 55 23.50 4.60 -9.70
CA PRO A 55 23.85 4.21 -8.34
C PRO A 55 24.56 5.39 -7.66
N SER A 56 23.99 5.89 -6.57
CA SER A 56 24.67 6.81 -5.65
C SER A 56 24.83 6.10 -4.31
N PRO A 57 26.05 5.72 -3.91
CA PRO A 57 26.28 5.19 -2.57
C PRO A 57 25.99 6.30 -1.53
N ILE A 58 25.09 6.01 -0.59
CA ILE A 58 24.77 6.97 0.48
C ILE A 58 25.78 6.85 1.62
N SER A 59 26.56 7.92 1.83
CA SER A 59 27.36 8.13 3.04
C SER A 59 26.47 8.60 4.21
N PRO A 60 26.72 8.16 5.46
CA PRO A 60 26.13 8.80 6.63
C PRO A 60 26.54 10.27 6.65
N GLY A 61 25.56 11.18 6.57
CA GLY A 61 25.76 12.62 6.37
C GLY A 61 25.30 13.19 5.02
N ARG A 62 24.75 12.38 4.11
CA ARG A 62 24.14 12.88 2.86
C ARG A 62 22.98 13.84 3.18
N THR A 63 23.01 15.02 2.58
CA THR A 63 21.89 15.97 2.61
C THR A 63 20.62 15.27 2.09
N PRO A 64 19.45 15.45 2.73
CA PRO A 64 18.20 14.93 2.19
C PRO A 64 18.02 15.34 0.74
N GLY A 65 17.55 14.41 -0.09
CA GLY A 65 17.14 14.67 -1.46
C GLY A 65 15.94 15.61 -1.53
N LYS A 66 15.48 15.89 -2.74
CA LYS A 66 14.34 16.78 -2.95
C LYS A 66 13.08 16.15 -2.34
N LYS A 67 12.43 16.87 -1.41
CA LYS A 67 11.14 16.47 -0.85
C LYS A 67 10.03 16.51 -1.91
N PRO A 68 8.96 15.71 -1.77
CA PRO A 68 7.80 15.81 -2.65
C PRO A 68 7.17 17.20 -2.61
N ASN A 69 6.73 17.70 -3.76
CA ASN A 69 6.01 18.97 -3.83
C ASN A 69 4.61 18.87 -3.20
N ASP A 70 3.97 17.71 -3.32
CA ASP A 70 2.63 17.43 -2.76
C ASP A 70 2.62 16.08 -2.02
N ILE A 71 3.22 16.03 -0.84
CA ILE A 71 3.20 14.83 0.01
C ILE A 71 1.78 14.40 0.41
N TRP A 72 0.86 15.36 0.47
CA TRP A 72 -0.52 15.13 0.86
C TRP A 72 -1.27 14.42 -0.26
N GLY A 73 -1.49 15.11 -1.39
CA GLY A 73 -2.34 14.63 -2.48
C GLY A 73 -1.62 13.92 -3.63
N GLY A 74 -0.28 13.91 -3.63
CA GLY A 74 0.52 13.35 -4.73
C GLY A 74 0.26 11.86 -4.94
N PHE A 75 0.30 11.09 -3.85
CA PHE A 75 -0.28 9.73 -3.77
C PHE A 75 -0.96 9.50 -2.42
N ARG A 76 -1.85 8.50 -2.35
CA ARG A 76 -2.54 8.05 -1.14
C ARG A 76 -2.85 6.56 -1.22
N GLN A 77 -3.28 6.01 -0.10
CA GLN A 77 -3.80 4.65 -0.03
C GLN A 77 -5.01 4.42 -0.94
N GLY A 78 -5.13 3.16 -1.36
CA GLY A 78 -6.29 2.60 -2.05
C GLY A 78 -7.44 2.28 -1.09
N PRO A 79 -8.47 1.54 -1.54
CA PRO A 79 -9.50 0.98 -0.66
C PRO A 79 -8.93 -0.10 0.28
N ASP A 80 -7.82 -0.74 -0.07
CA ASP A 80 -7.15 -1.76 0.73
C ASP A 80 -6.43 -1.19 1.97
N GLY A 81 -6.25 -2.03 3.00
CA GLY A 81 -5.74 -1.71 4.34
C GLY A 81 -4.24 -1.39 4.44
N ASN A 82 -3.65 -0.80 3.41
CA ASN A 82 -2.21 -0.54 3.31
C ASN A 82 -1.72 0.74 4.02
N CYS A 83 -2.47 1.23 5.00
CA CYS A 83 -2.18 2.49 5.70
C CYS A 83 -0.78 2.52 6.34
N VAL A 84 -0.32 1.39 6.92
CA VAL A 84 1.02 1.24 7.50
C VAL A 84 2.12 1.43 6.44
N THR A 85 1.92 0.88 5.24
CA THR A 85 2.90 1.02 4.16
C THR A 85 2.89 2.44 3.59
N VAL A 86 1.71 3.05 3.41
CA VAL A 86 1.58 4.43 2.90
C VAL A 86 2.17 5.44 3.87
N SER A 87 1.85 5.35 5.17
CA SER A 87 2.38 6.24 6.19
C SER A 87 3.90 6.18 6.26
N ALA A 88 4.47 4.97 6.19
CA ALA A 88 5.91 4.75 6.19
C ALA A 88 6.58 5.36 4.94
N ILE A 89 6.02 5.14 3.75
CA ILE A 89 6.55 5.72 2.50
C ILE A 89 6.54 7.24 2.57
N LYS A 90 5.42 7.84 3.01
CA LYS A 90 5.31 9.31 3.10
C LYS A 90 6.28 9.90 4.11
N ALA A 91 6.40 9.30 5.29
CA ALA A 91 7.36 9.72 6.30
C ALA A 91 8.80 9.62 5.76
N ALA A 92 9.15 8.52 5.08
CA ALA A 92 10.46 8.32 4.49
C ALA A 92 10.75 9.37 3.39
N MET A 93 9.79 9.64 2.50
CA MET A 93 9.94 10.65 1.45
C MET A 93 10.17 12.05 2.01
N MET A 94 9.49 12.41 3.10
CA MET A 94 9.68 13.71 3.75
C MET A 94 10.97 13.81 4.54
N LYS A 95 11.46 12.69 5.09
CA LYS A 95 12.70 12.65 5.86
C LYS A 95 13.95 12.66 4.98
N PHE A 96 13.96 11.82 3.96
CA PHE A 96 15.17 11.53 3.18
C PHE A 96 15.14 12.13 1.77
N GLY A 97 13.96 12.36 1.18
CA GLY A 97 13.77 12.76 -0.22
C GLY A 97 12.80 11.83 -0.93
N GLN A 98 12.15 12.31 -1.99
CA GLN A 98 11.09 11.57 -2.68
C GLN A 98 11.57 10.26 -3.32
N LYS A 99 12.76 10.26 -3.92
CA LYS A 99 13.18 9.15 -4.79
C LYS A 99 13.59 7.93 -3.97
N PRO A 100 13.42 6.70 -4.50
CA PRO A 100 13.97 5.50 -3.85
C PRO A 100 15.47 5.60 -3.57
N SER A 101 16.24 6.28 -4.43
CA SER A 101 17.67 6.54 -4.28
C SER A 101 18.03 7.54 -3.16
N ASP A 102 17.04 8.24 -2.61
CA ASP A 102 17.21 9.12 -1.45
C ASP A 102 16.94 8.34 -0.15
N ILE A 103 16.01 7.38 -0.21
CA ILE A 103 15.55 6.58 0.94
C ILE A 103 16.42 5.34 1.16
N PHE A 104 16.74 4.56 0.13
CA PHE A 104 17.56 3.35 0.24
C PHE A 104 19.06 3.66 0.13
N LYS A 105 19.91 2.83 0.73
CA LYS A 105 21.36 3.00 0.67
C LYS A 105 21.91 2.87 -0.75
N GLU A 106 21.33 1.98 -1.56
CA GLU A 106 21.67 1.82 -2.97
C GLU A 106 20.48 1.27 -3.76
N VAL A 107 20.34 1.73 -5.01
CA VAL A 107 19.39 1.19 -5.98
C VAL A 107 20.14 0.96 -7.30
N LYS A 108 20.12 -0.26 -7.81
CA LYS A 108 20.73 -0.66 -9.08
C LYS A 108 19.68 -1.25 -10.00
N THR A 109 19.63 -0.77 -11.23
CA THR A 109 18.91 -1.45 -12.30
C THR A 109 19.75 -2.61 -12.82
N THR A 110 19.10 -3.76 -13.05
CA THR A 110 19.70 -4.93 -13.70
C THR A 110 19.00 -5.17 -15.03
N GLY A 111 19.45 -6.18 -15.79
CA GLY A 111 18.85 -6.50 -17.09
C GLY A 111 17.37 -6.92 -17.06
N GLY A 112 16.78 -7.18 -15.89
CA GLY A 112 15.39 -7.60 -15.76
C GLY A 112 14.71 -7.20 -14.44
N GLY A 113 15.21 -6.14 -13.79
CA GLY A 113 14.65 -5.65 -12.54
C GLY A 113 15.63 -4.80 -11.75
N TYR A 114 15.61 -4.97 -10.43
CA TYR A 114 16.33 -4.09 -9.50
C TYR A 114 16.97 -4.86 -8.36
N GLU A 115 18.13 -4.36 -7.94
CA GLU A 115 18.77 -4.72 -6.69
C GLU A 115 18.79 -3.49 -5.80
N VAL A 116 18.32 -3.64 -4.56
CA VAL A 116 18.21 -2.55 -3.59
C VAL A 116 18.94 -2.96 -2.32
N VAL A 117 19.85 -2.11 -1.87
CA VAL A 117 20.47 -2.21 -0.55
C VAL A 117 19.77 -1.21 0.37
N MET A 118 19.12 -1.69 1.41
CA MET A 118 18.43 -0.86 2.39
C MET A 118 19.41 -0.26 3.41
N ARG A 119 18.96 0.74 4.17
CA ARG A 119 19.83 1.43 5.16
C ARG A 119 20.20 0.58 6.37
N ASP A 120 19.39 -0.43 6.68
CA ASP A 120 19.68 -1.42 7.71
C ASP A 120 20.52 -2.60 7.19
N GLY A 121 20.96 -2.55 5.94
CA GLY A 121 21.83 -3.56 5.33
C GLY A 121 21.11 -4.73 4.68
N VAL A 122 19.78 -4.79 4.74
CA VAL A 122 19.01 -5.81 4.02
C VAL A 122 19.08 -5.55 2.51
N GLU A 123 19.37 -6.59 1.74
CA GLU A 123 19.35 -6.55 0.29
C GLU A 123 18.10 -7.22 -0.25
N VAL A 124 17.41 -6.55 -1.18
CA VAL A 124 16.26 -7.13 -1.88
C VAL A 124 16.47 -7.06 -3.39
N LYS A 125 16.01 -8.10 -4.08
CA LYS A 125 16.02 -8.18 -5.54
C LYS A 125 14.61 -8.47 -6.02
N PHE A 126 14.11 -7.67 -6.96
CA PHE A 126 12.80 -7.91 -7.56
C PHE A 126 12.84 -7.63 -9.06
N SER A 127 12.09 -8.44 -9.80
CA SER A 127 12.03 -8.34 -11.26
C SER A 127 11.11 -7.20 -11.73
N ASP A 128 11.20 -6.84 -13.00
CA ASP A 128 10.23 -5.94 -13.63
C ASP A 128 8.80 -6.50 -13.54
N ALA A 129 8.63 -7.82 -13.68
CA ALA A 129 7.34 -8.48 -13.53
C ALA A 129 6.77 -8.31 -12.11
N GLU A 130 7.61 -8.44 -11.09
CA GLU A 130 7.21 -8.21 -9.69
C GLU A 130 6.89 -6.73 -9.43
N LEU A 131 7.64 -5.80 -10.01
CA LEU A 131 7.29 -4.38 -9.94
C LEU A 131 5.90 -4.12 -10.55
N GLN A 132 5.58 -4.73 -11.70
CA GLN A 132 4.25 -4.61 -12.30
C GLN A 132 3.14 -5.23 -11.44
N VAL A 133 3.43 -6.35 -10.79
CA VAL A 133 2.50 -6.98 -9.82
C VAL A 133 2.31 -6.08 -8.59
N ALA A 134 3.38 -5.46 -8.08
CA ALA A 134 3.35 -4.51 -6.98
C ALA A 134 2.59 -3.24 -7.30
N ILE A 135 2.74 -2.68 -8.51
CA ILE A 135 1.97 -1.52 -8.99
C ILE A 135 0.47 -1.82 -8.88
N ARG A 136 0.02 -2.93 -9.48
CA ARG A 136 -1.40 -3.34 -9.43
C ARG A 136 -1.86 -3.67 -8.01
N GLY A 137 -1.02 -4.38 -7.26
CA GLY A 137 -1.35 -4.88 -5.92
C GLY A 137 -1.35 -3.79 -4.85
N SER A 138 -0.57 -2.72 -5.01
CA SER A 138 -0.55 -1.62 -4.03
C SER A 138 -1.86 -0.83 -4.02
N GLN A 139 -2.59 -0.80 -5.14
CA GLN A 139 -3.79 0.01 -5.34
C GLN A 139 -3.64 1.49 -4.96
N PHE A 140 -2.41 2.02 -4.97
CA PHE A 140 -2.19 3.42 -4.65
C PHE A 140 -2.89 4.31 -5.69
N MET A 141 -3.43 5.42 -5.21
CA MET A 141 -4.09 6.43 -6.05
C MET A 141 -3.33 7.73 -5.94
N GLY A 142 -3.19 8.47 -7.04
CA GLY A 142 -2.43 9.72 -7.01
C GLY A 142 -2.55 10.52 -8.31
N ARG A 143 -2.39 11.83 -8.20
CA ARG A 143 -2.35 12.74 -9.36
C ARG A 143 -0.92 13.04 -9.81
N ASP A 144 0.04 12.93 -8.90
CA ASP A 144 1.46 13.09 -9.21
C ASP A 144 2.02 11.74 -9.67
N GLN A 145 2.15 11.58 -10.99
CA GLN A 145 2.57 10.32 -11.60
C GLN A 145 4.01 9.95 -11.25
N GLU A 146 4.89 10.94 -11.06
CA GLU A 146 6.28 10.68 -10.69
C GLU A 146 6.38 10.23 -9.24
N MET A 147 5.66 10.89 -8.32
CA MET A 147 5.60 10.47 -6.93
C MET A 147 4.93 9.10 -6.77
N LEU A 148 3.89 8.82 -7.56
CA LEU A 148 3.20 7.53 -7.55
C LEU A 148 4.12 6.40 -8.05
N LYS A 149 4.91 6.65 -9.09
CA LYS A 149 5.95 5.73 -9.57
C LYS A 149 7.00 5.45 -8.49
N ASP A 150 7.49 6.48 -7.81
CA ASP A 150 8.44 6.32 -6.70
C ASP A 150 7.81 5.51 -5.54
N ALA A 151 6.54 5.78 -5.20
CA ALA A 151 5.81 5.06 -4.16
C ALA A 151 5.59 3.58 -4.49
N HIS A 152 5.25 3.25 -5.74
CA HIS A 152 5.13 1.85 -6.19
C HIS A 152 6.45 1.08 -6.08
N PHE A 153 7.58 1.74 -6.40
CA PHE A 153 8.89 1.14 -6.25
C PHE A 153 9.20 0.81 -4.77
N LEU A 154 8.94 1.76 -3.88
CA LEU A 154 9.11 1.57 -2.44
C LEU A 154 8.19 0.46 -1.90
N PHE A 155 6.95 0.37 -2.41
CA PHE A 155 6.03 -0.72 -2.09
C PHE A 155 6.56 -2.08 -2.57
N ALA A 156 7.10 -2.16 -3.79
CA ALA A 156 7.67 -3.40 -4.34
C ALA A 156 8.86 -3.90 -3.50
N ALA A 157 9.75 -3.00 -3.08
CA ALA A 157 10.86 -3.32 -2.18
C ALA A 157 10.36 -3.82 -0.81
N SER A 158 9.37 -3.14 -0.22
CA SER A 158 8.73 -3.57 1.03
C SER A 158 8.06 -4.95 0.91
N ALA A 159 7.35 -5.22 -0.19
CA ALA A 159 6.72 -6.51 -0.46
C ALA A 159 7.76 -7.62 -0.65
N LYS A 160 8.87 -7.32 -1.32
CA LYS A 160 9.97 -8.28 -1.50
C LYS A 160 10.61 -8.63 -0.16
N ARG A 161 10.85 -7.64 0.70
CA ARG A 161 11.34 -7.89 2.04
C ARG A 161 10.35 -8.69 2.88
N ALA A 162 9.07 -8.35 2.84
CA ALA A 162 8.01 -9.09 3.52
C ALA A 162 7.97 -10.56 3.09
N GLN A 163 8.14 -10.84 1.79
CA GLN A 163 8.26 -12.20 1.26
C GLN A 163 9.46 -12.93 1.88
N MET A 164 10.64 -12.31 1.89
CA MET A 164 11.87 -12.90 2.41
C MET A 164 11.82 -13.17 3.92
N GLU A 165 11.24 -12.25 4.68
CA GLU A 165 11.12 -12.32 6.14
C GLU A 165 9.87 -13.10 6.60
N ASN A 166 9.08 -13.60 5.65
CA ASN A 166 7.83 -14.33 5.90
C ASN A 166 6.84 -13.56 6.80
N ASN A 167 6.55 -12.30 6.44
CA ASN A 167 5.54 -11.46 7.10
C ASN A 167 4.22 -12.23 7.32
N ASP A 168 3.64 -12.06 8.51
CA ASP A 168 2.44 -12.78 9.00
C ASP A 168 2.52 -14.30 8.88
N ARG A 169 3.75 -14.85 8.82
CA ARG A 169 4.04 -16.27 8.63
C ARG A 169 3.49 -16.86 7.33
N THR A 170 3.03 -16.02 6.40
CA THR A 170 2.44 -16.47 5.13
C THR A 170 3.10 -15.85 3.90
N ALA A 171 3.75 -14.70 4.01
CA ALA A 171 4.29 -13.96 2.87
C ALA A 171 5.32 -14.76 2.04
N ALA A 172 6.08 -15.67 2.66
CA ALA A 172 7.08 -16.48 1.93
C ALA A 172 6.46 -17.40 0.86
N ARG A 173 5.15 -17.65 0.89
CA ARG A 173 4.46 -18.49 -0.09
C ARG A 173 4.59 -17.96 -1.52
N SER A 174 4.53 -16.64 -1.71
CA SER A 174 4.69 -15.99 -3.02
C SER A 174 4.76 -14.47 -2.87
N PHE A 175 5.26 -13.77 -3.89
CA PHE A 175 5.24 -12.30 -3.92
C PHE A 175 3.82 -11.73 -3.85
N ASN A 176 2.84 -12.39 -4.49
CA ASN A 176 1.42 -12.01 -4.35
C ASN A 176 0.90 -12.18 -2.91
N GLN A 177 1.36 -13.21 -2.20
CA GLN A 177 1.00 -13.40 -0.79
C GLN A 177 1.63 -12.31 0.08
N ALA A 178 2.86 -11.90 -0.20
CA ALA A 178 3.49 -10.77 0.48
C ALA A 178 2.76 -9.44 0.21
N ILE A 179 2.22 -9.22 -0.98
CA ILE A 179 1.38 -8.04 -1.23
C ILE A 179 0.09 -8.10 -0.38
N LYS A 180 -0.53 -9.28 -0.24
CA LYS A 180 -1.74 -9.43 0.57
C LYS A 180 -1.49 -9.08 2.03
N THR A 181 -0.37 -9.54 2.60
CA THR A 181 0.02 -9.19 3.98
C THR A 181 0.28 -7.70 4.14
N LEU A 182 0.61 -6.98 3.07
CA LEU A 182 0.81 -5.53 3.10
C LEU A 182 -0.50 -4.72 3.03
N ASN A 183 -1.61 -5.38 2.70
CA ASN A 183 -2.90 -4.76 2.39
C ASN A 183 -4.01 -5.17 3.37
N ASP A 184 -3.73 -5.96 4.40
CA ASP A 184 -4.73 -6.55 5.30
C ASP A 184 -4.94 -5.79 6.62
N GLY A 185 -4.28 -4.63 6.78
CA GLY A 185 -4.38 -3.81 7.99
C GLY A 185 -3.31 -4.16 9.04
N GLU A 186 -2.05 -4.19 8.60
CA GLU A 186 -0.85 -4.57 9.37
C GLU A 186 -0.71 -3.92 10.76
N TYR A 187 0.10 -4.57 11.62
CA TYR A 187 0.47 -4.06 12.93
C TYR A 187 1.42 -2.86 12.85
N SER A 188 1.44 -2.05 13.91
CA SER A 188 2.21 -0.79 13.99
C SER A 188 3.72 -0.98 13.80
N ARG A 189 4.39 0.01 13.17
CA ARG A 189 5.85 0.09 12.85
C ARG A 189 6.39 -0.76 11.69
N GLU A 190 5.65 -1.76 11.22
CA GLU A 190 6.17 -2.72 10.24
C GLU A 190 6.58 -2.06 8.91
N GLY A 191 5.85 -1.04 8.46
CA GLY A 191 6.16 -0.34 7.21
C GLY A 191 7.54 0.35 7.19
N LEU A 192 7.93 1.03 8.27
CA LEU A 192 9.24 1.69 8.36
C LEU A 192 10.37 0.66 8.43
N LEU A 193 10.14 -0.47 9.10
CA LEU A 193 11.07 -1.59 9.13
C LEU A 193 11.22 -2.25 7.76
N ARG A 194 10.11 -2.44 7.02
CA ARG A 194 10.14 -3.00 5.66
C ARG A 194 10.83 -2.09 4.64
N LEU A 195 10.89 -0.79 4.89
CA LEU A 195 11.73 0.15 4.13
C LEU A 195 13.20 0.17 4.58
N GLY A 196 13.57 -0.68 5.55
CA GLY A 196 14.92 -0.82 6.09
C GLY A 196 15.43 0.39 6.84
N LEU A 197 14.53 1.04 7.60
CA LEU A 197 14.84 2.21 8.42
C LEU A 197 15.07 1.86 9.88
N LYS A 198 15.35 0.60 10.23
CA LYS A 198 15.53 0.13 11.62
C LYS A 198 16.48 1.01 12.44
N ASN A 199 17.59 1.46 11.85
CA ASN A 199 18.61 2.28 12.51
C ASN A 199 18.35 3.80 12.38
N HIS A 200 17.20 4.21 11.86
CA HIS A 200 16.80 5.60 11.60
C HIS A 200 15.44 5.94 12.23
N ILE A 201 14.91 5.05 13.06
CA ILE A 201 13.64 5.22 13.75
C ILE A 201 13.79 4.97 15.24
N LYS A 202 13.03 5.69 16.06
CA LYS A 202 12.95 5.43 17.50
C LYS A 202 11.55 5.75 18.03
N PRO A 203 11.12 5.12 19.14
CA PRO A 203 10.00 5.64 19.92
C PRO A 203 10.30 7.07 20.37
N VAL A 204 9.31 7.96 20.27
CA VAL A 204 9.42 9.37 20.68
C VAL A 204 8.13 9.82 21.38
N PRO A 205 8.19 10.83 22.26
CA PRO A 205 6.98 11.45 22.79
C PRO A 205 6.20 12.18 21.69
N LEU A 206 4.89 12.33 21.87
CA LEU A 206 4.02 13.05 20.93
C LEU A 206 4.48 14.49 20.68
N SER A 207 5.07 15.14 21.70
CA SER A 207 5.62 16.49 21.62
C SER A 207 6.66 16.65 20.53
N ASP A 208 7.48 15.63 20.26
CA ASP A 208 8.52 15.71 19.24
C ASP A 208 7.89 15.85 17.85
N LEU A 209 6.85 15.06 17.57
CA LEU A 209 6.11 15.16 16.31
C LEU A 209 5.37 16.50 16.19
N LEU A 210 4.76 16.98 17.28
CA LEU A 210 4.11 18.29 17.33
C LEU A 210 5.10 19.45 17.10
N ASN A 211 6.37 19.27 17.46
CA ASN A 211 7.44 20.23 17.22
C ASN A 211 8.12 20.05 15.85
N GLY A 212 7.52 19.27 14.95
CA GLY A 212 7.94 19.16 13.56
C GLY A 212 8.84 17.97 13.24
N MET A 213 9.14 17.08 14.20
CA MET A 213 9.74 15.79 13.87
C MET A 213 8.80 15.00 12.96
N ILE A 214 9.36 14.38 11.93
CA ILE A 214 8.62 13.49 11.02
C ILE A 214 8.51 12.12 11.66
N GLY A 215 7.35 11.51 11.56
CA GLY A 215 7.09 10.21 12.17
C GLY A 215 5.87 9.51 11.63
N THR A 216 5.55 8.37 12.23
CA THR A 216 4.24 7.73 12.13
C THR A 216 3.60 7.64 13.50
N VAL A 217 2.27 7.68 13.52
CA VAL A 217 1.48 7.33 14.69
C VAL A 217 0.46 6.28 14.33
N GLU A 218 0.14 5.43 15.29
CA GLU A 218 -0.85 4.37 15.12
C GLU A 218 -1.98 4.52 16.15
N ARG A 219 -3.21 4.50 15.67
CA ARG A 219 -4.43 4.69 16.46
C ARG A 219 -5.55 3.80 15.93
N ARG A 220 -6.10 2.93 16.79
CA ARG A 220 -7.28 2.07 16.49
C ARG A 220 -7.15 1.28 15.17
N GLY A 221 -5.98 0.70 14.89
CA GLY A 221 -5.74 -0.08 13.67
C GLY A 221 -5.47 0.76 12.42
N HIS A 222 -5.26 2.06 12.56
CA HIS A 222 -4.88 2.95 11.47
C HIS A 222 -3.52 3.60 11.74
N SER A 223 -2.64 3.59 10.74
CA SER A 223 -1.34 4.25 10.76
C SER A 223 -1.35 5.45 9.83
N VAL A 224 -0.84 6.58 10.32
CA VAL A 224 -0.71 7.83 9.55
C VAL A 224 0.69 8.40 9.70
N ALA A 225 1.18 9.05 8.64
CA ALA A 225 2.38 9.87 8.74
C ALA A 225 2.05 11.15 9.50
N VAL A 226 2.99 11.65 10.30
CA VAL A 226 2.94 12.99 10.89
C VAL A 226 4.06 13.81 10.28
N ILE A 227 3.68 14.91 9.65
CA ILE A 227 4.56 15.81 8.91
C ILE A 227 4.26 17.22 9.40
N GLU A 228 5.28 17.93 9.89
CA GLU A 228 5.11 19.30 10.43
C GLU A 228 4.02 19.38 11.53
N GLY A 229 3.95 18.37 12.39
CA GLY A 229 2.96 18.31 13.47
C GLY A 229 1.52 18.03 13.02
N VAL A 230 1.30 17.62 11.76
CA VAL A 230 -0.03 17.33 11.20
C VAL A 230 -0.09 15.91 10.65
N GLU A 231 -1.18 15.20 10.94
CA GLU A 231 -1.46 13.88 10.37
C GLU A 231 -1.74 13.98 8.86
N GLU A 232 -1.19 13.04 8.11
CA GLU A 232 -1.55 12.78 6.73
C GLU A 232 -2.79 11.88 6.70
N ASP A 233 -3.92 12.45 6.28
CA ASP A 233 -5.24 11.85 6.42
C ASP A 233 -5.81 11.52 5.03
N TYR A 234 -5.63 10.27 4.58
CA TYR A 234 -6.14 9.74 3.31
C TYR A 234 -5.86 10.62 2.08
N GLY A 235 -4.66 11.16 1.96
CA GLY A 235 -4.25 12.04 0.87
C GLY A 235 -4.49 13.52 1.13
N LYS A 236 -4.79 13.92 2.36
CA LYS A 236 -5.09 15.30 2.75
C LYS A 236 -4.28 15.72 3.97
N ARG A 237 -4.16 17.02 4.14
CA ARG A 237 -3.65 17.60 5.39
C ARG A 237 -4.73 17.48 6.44
N GLY A 238 -4.47 16.68 7.48
CA GLY A 238 -5.41 16.41 8.56
C GLY A 238 -5.25 17.39 9.72
N ARG A 239 -5.38 16.84 10.93
CA ARG A 239 -5.28 17.57 12.21
C ARG A 239 -4.01 17.21 12.95
N LYS A 240 -3.77 17.89 14.08
CA LYS A 240 -2.69 17.51 15.01
C LYS A 240 -2.94 16.09 15.53
N PRO A 241 -1.88 15.26 15.66
CA PRO A 241 -2.01 13.93 16.23
C PRO A 241 -2.44 14.01 17.69
N TYR A 242 -3.31 13.08 18.09
CA TYR A 242 -3.84 12.99 19.44
C TYR A 242 -4.02 11.53 19.85
N GLN A 243 -3.71 11.26 21.13
CA GLN A 243 -3.86 9.96 21.79
C GLN A 243 -3.42 8.73 20.96
N PRO A 244 -2.22 8.73 20.36
CA PRO A 244 -1.73 7.56 19.63
C PRO A 244 -1.33 6.43 20.60
N HIS A 245 -1.49 5.17 20.17
CA HIS A 245 -1.01 4.02 20.93
C HIS A 245 0.49 3.80 20.73
N THR A 246 0.95 4.01 19.49
CA THR A 246 2.36 3.90 19.11
C THR A 246 2.78 5.19 18.41
N ILE A 247 4.00 5.64 18.71
CA ILE A 247 4.62 6.83 18.12
C ILE A 247 6.04 6.46 17.70
N THR A 248 6.35 6.71 16.43
CA THR A 248 7.68 6.42 15.86
C THR A 248 8.20 7.66 15.15
N GLY A 249 9.33 8.20 15.61
CA GLY A 249 10.00 9.34 14.98
C GLY A 249 11.15 8.89 14.09
N LEU A 250 11.39 9.62 13.00
CA LEU A 250 12.51 9.40 12.08
C LEU A 250 13.64 10.41 12.36
N PHE A 251 14.88 9.92 12.53
CA PHE A 251 16.06 10.75 12.83
C PHE A 251 17.15 10.67 11.76
#